data_AF-A0A7X6CLS2-F1
#
_entry.id   AF-A0A7X6CLS2-F1
#
_cell.length_a   1.000
_cell.length_b   1.000
_cell.length_c   1.000
_cell.angle_alpha   90.00
_cell.angle_beta   90.00
_cell.angle_gamma   90.00
#
_symmetry.space_group_name_H-M   'P 1'
#
loop_
_entity.id
_entity.type
_entity.pdbx_description
1 polymer ?
#
loop_
_entity_poly.entity_id
_entity_poly.type
_entity_poly.pdbx_seq_one_letter_code
_entity_poly.pdbx_strand_id
1 'polypeptide(L)'
;MNQTFTVTIDSTFYKILTELSAISGKSIQAILEQAIEQYRRQQFLEAANQAYIALRNDSEAWQEELEERSVWDITLEDGLE
;
A
#
# COMPACT_ATOMS: atom_id res chain seq x y z
N MET A 1 7.21 24.01 14.66
CA MET A 1 7.60 24.50 13.33
C MET A 1 7.62 23.31 12.40
N ASN A 2 6.99 23.36 11.23
CA ASN A 2 7.11 22.28 10.24
C ASN A 2 8.48 22.38 9.57
N GLN A 3 9.26 21.30 9.63
CA GLN A 3 10.57 21.22 8.99
C GLN A 3 10.40 20.90 7.50
N THR A 4 11.04 21.68 6.64
CA THR A 4 11.05 21.46 5.19
C THR A 4 12.38 20.87 4.75
N PHE A 5 12.33 19.96 3.78
CA PHE A 5 13.50 19.34 3.16
C PHE A 5 13.46 19.56 1.65
N THR A 6 14.64 19.67 1.02
CA THR A 6 14.77 19.81 -0.44
C THR A 6 15.38 18.55 -1.01
N VAL A 7 14.79 18.03 -2.08
CA VAL A 7 15.31 16.88 -2.84
C VAL A 7 15.56 17.30 -4.29
N THR A 8 16.59 16.73 -4.90
CA THR A 8 16.88 16.94 -6.32
C THR A 8 16.11 15.92 -7.16
N ILE A 9 15.43 16.40 -8.19
CA ILE A 9 14.75 15.56 -9.18
C ILE A 9 15.17 15.98 -10.58
N ASP A 10 15.07 15.07 -11.55
CA ASP A 10 15.33 15.43 -12.95
C ASP A 10 14.27 16.42 -13.48
N SER A 11 14.71 17.30 -14.37
CA SER A 11 13.89 18.39 -14.92
C SER A 11 12.63 17.88 -15.64
N THR A 12 12.66 16.68 -16.18
CA THR A 12 11.52 16.02 -16.82
C THR A 12 10.44 15.70 -15.81
N PHE A 13 10.80 15.14 -14.65
CA PHE A 13 9.85 14.83 -13.58
C PHE A 13 9.28 16.10 -12.94
N TYR A 14 10.08 17.16 -12.83
CA TYR A 14 9.56 18.45 -12.38
C TYR A 14 8.45 19.00 -13.30
N LYS A 15 8.61 18.88 -14.63
CA LYS A 15 7.56 19.25 -15.60
C LYS A 15 6.30 18.42 -15.41
N ILE A 16 6.44 17.09 -15.25
CA ILE A 16 5.31 16.19 -14.97
C ILE A 16 4.59 16.60 -13.69
N LEU A 17 5.31 16.90 -12.60
CA LEU A 17 4.70 17.37 -11.35
C LEU A 17 3.94 18.69 -11.53
N THR A 18 4.45 19.59 -12.37
CA THR A 18 3.79 20.86 -12.70
C THR A 18 2.49 20.62 -13.49
N GLU A 19 2.51 19.71 -14.47
CA GLU A 19 1.32 19.32 -15.24
C GLU A 19 0.27 18.65 -14.34
N LEU A 20 0.69 17.72 -13.48
CA LEU A 20 -0.19 17.07 -12.51
C LEU A 20 -0.80 18.08 -11.52
N SER A 21 -0.03 19.09 -11.10
CA SER A 21 -0.53 20.18 -10.26
C SER A 21 -1.60 20.99 -10.99
N ALA A 22 -1.35 21.37 -12.26
CA ALA A 22 -2.31 22.11 -13.06
C ALA A 22 -3.62 21.34 -13.29
N ILE A 23 -3.54 20.03 -13.54
CA ILE A 23 -4.72 19.19 -13.81
C ILE A 23 -5.50 18.90 -12.53
N SER A 24 -4.82 18.58 -11.43
CA SER A 24 -5.46 18.15 -10.18
C SER A 24 -5.86 19.29 -9.26
N GLY A 25 -5.35 20.51 -9.49
CA GLY A 25 -5.49 21.66 -8.58
C GLY A 25 -4.73 21.49 -7.25
N LYS A 26 -3.96 20.42 -7.08
CA LYS A 26 -3.16 20.16 -5.87
C LYS A 26 -1.78 20.79 -5.99
N SER A 27 -1.16 21.14 -4.86
CA SER A 27 0.24 21.56 -4.86
C SER A 27 1.17 20.40 -5.22
N ILE A 28 2.34 20.70 -5.77
CA ILE A 28 3.39 19.69 -6.04
C ILE A 28 3.73 18.90 -4.77
N GLN A 29 3.78 19.56 -3.61
CA GLN A 29 4.01 18.90 -2.33
C GLN A 29 2.92 17.85 -2.02
N ALA A 30 1.64 18.21 -2.14
CA ALA A 30 0.55 17.29 -1.87
C ALA A 30 0.52 16.11 -2.86
N ILE A 31 0.94 16.33 -4.11
CA ILE A 31 1.09 15.27 -5.12
C ILE A 31 2.21 14.31 -4.72
N LEU A 32 3.37 14.84 -4.30
CA LEU A 32 4.50 14.03 -3.85
C LEU A 32 4.15 13.21 -2.60
N GLU A 33 3.50 13.82 -1.61
CA GLU A 33 3.03 13.13 -0.40
C GLU A 33 2.09 11.97 -0.76
N GLN A 34 1.14 12.20 -1.67
CA GLN A 34 0.21 11.17 -2.14
C GLN A 34 0.93 10.04 -2.91
N ALA A 35 1.87 10.39 -3.79
CA ALA A 35 2.64 9.42 -4.56
C ALA A 35 3.52 8.54 -3.66
N ILE A 36 4.17 9.13 -2.66
CA ILE A 36 4.99 8.40 -1.68
C ILE A 36 4.10 7.47 -0.85
N GLU A 37 2.95 7.94 -0.37
CA GLU A 37 2.04 7.10 0.40
C GLU A 37 1.42 5.97 -0.43
N GLN A 38 1.18 6.19 -1.72
CA GLN A 38 0.76 5.14 -2.64
C GLN A 38 1.88 4.10 -2.84
N TYR A 39 3.12 4.54 -3.06
CA TYR A 39 4.26 3.64 -3.19
C TYR A 39 4.50 2.84 -1.91
N ARG A 40 4.41 3.47 -0.73
CA ARG A 40 4.52 2.79 0.57
C ARG A 40 3.48 1.69 0.72
N ARG A 41 2.21 1.97 0.39
CA ARG A 41 1.12 0.98 0.43
C ARG A 41 1.32 -0.15 -0.56
N GLN A 42 1.81 0.17 -1.77
CA GLN A 42 2.15 -0.85 -2.76
C GLN A 42 3.23 -1.80 -2.23
N GLN A 43 4.35 -1.27 -1.74
CA GLN A 43 5.44 -2.09 -1.18
C GLN A 43 4.96 -2.98 -0.02
N PHE A 44 4.07 -2.45 0.83
CA PHE A 44 3.48 -3.23 1.92
C PHE A 44 2.65 -4.41 1.41
N LEU A 45 1.76 -4.17 0.43
CA LEU A 45 0.92 -5.21 -0.15
C LEU A 45 1.74 -6.24 -0.92
N GLU A 46 2.78 -5.82 -1.64
CA GLU A 46 3.70 -6.72 -2.32
C GLU A 46 4.41 -7.64 -1.32
N ALA A 47 4.91 -7.10 -0.20
CA ALA A 47 5.52 -7.90 0.86
C ALA A 47 4.53 -8.88 1.50
N ALA A 48 3.31 -8.44 1.78
CA ALA A 48 2.26 -9.31 2.32
C ALA A 48 1.90 -10.45 1.35
N ASN A 49 1.77 -10.14 0.05
CA ASN A 49 1.51 -11.14 -0.98
C ASN A 49 2.64 -12.16 -1.10
N GLN A 50 3.91 -11.72 -1.04
CA GLN A 50 5.05 -12.64 -1.08
C GLN A 50 5.09 -13.54 0.17
N ALA A 51 4.82 -12.99 1.35
CA ALA A 51 4.70 -13.79 2.57
C ALA A 51 3.56 -14.82 2.48
N TYR A 52 2.42 -14.43 1.89
CA TYR A 52 1.28 -15.33 1.68
C TYR A 52 1.59 -16.45 0.68
N ILE A 53 2.29 -16.14 -0.42
CA ILE A 53 2.77 -17.15 -1.37
C ILE A 53 3.74 -18.12 -0.69
N ALA A 54 4.68 -17.61 0.11
CA ALA A 54 5.60 -18.43 0.87
C ALA A 54 4.87 -19.37 1.83
N LEU A 55 3.87 -18.85 2.57
CA LEU A 55 3.01 -19.64 3.45
C LEU A 55 2.28 -20.75 2.69
N ARG A 56 1.65 -20.44 1.55
CA ARG A 56 0.94 -21.45 0.74
C ARG A 56 1.83 -22.54 0.17
N ASN A 57 3.11 -22.24 -0.06
CA ASN A 57 4.08 -23.22 -0.57
C ASN A 57 4.61 -24.14 0.55
N ASP A 58 4.40 -23.78 1.82
CA ASP A 58 4.67 -24.64 2.97
C ASP A 58 3.40 -25.42 3.32
N SER A 59 3.38 -26.71 3.02
CA SER A 59 2.16 -27.53 3.18
C SER A 59 1.74 -27.70 4.64
N GLU A 60 2.69 -27.70 5.60
CA GLU A 60 2.37 -27.84 7.03
C GLU A 60 1.78 -26.54 7.56
N ALA A 61 2.46 -25.42 7.34
CA ALA A 61 1.99 -24.11 7.78
C ALA A 61 0.69 -23.68 7.07
N TRP A 62 0.50 -24.07 5.80
CA TRP A 62 -0.74 -23.81 5.08
C TRP A 62 -1.94 -24.59 5.65
N GLN A 63 -1.72 -25.83 6.08
CA GLN A 63 -2.78 -26.62 6.70
C GLN A 63 -3.18 -26.02 8.07
N GLU A 64 -2.22 -25.56 8.86
CA GLU A 64 -2.48 -24.84 10.13
C GLU A 64 -3.32 -23.57 9.90
N GLU A 65 -2.97 -22.76 8.89
CA GLU A 65 -3.73 -21.55 8.56
C GLU A 65 -5.17 -21.86 8.12
N LEU A 66 -5.39 -22.93 7.35
CA LEU A 66 -6.74 -23.33 6.93
C LEU A 66 -7.59 -23.82 8.10
N GLU A 67 -6.99 -24.55 9.04
CA GLU A 67 -7.66 -24.98 10.27
C GLU A 67 -8.04 -23.78 11.13
N GLU A 68 -7.12 -22.83 11.33
CA GLU A 68 -7.42 -21.58 12.03
C GLU A 68 -8.55 -20.82 11.34
N ARG A 69 -8.45 -20.62 10.02
CA ARG A 69 -9.46 -19.90 9.24
C ARG A 69 -10.84 -20.53 9.36
N SER A 70 -10.94 -21.85 9.32
CA SER A 70 -12.21 -22.57 9.50
C SER A 70 -12.82 -22.36 10.88
N VAL A 71 -12.02 -22.15 11.93
CA VAL A 71 -12.53 -21.80 13.27
C VAL A 71 -13.11 -20.39 13.28
N TRP A 72 -12.51 -19.46 12.52
CA TRP A 72 -13.02 -18.09 12.40
C TRP A 72 -14.30 -17.97 11.57
N ASP A 73 -14.59 -18.91 10.67
CA ASP A 73 -15.81 -18.89 9.85
C ASP A 73 -17.11 -18.87 10.68
N ILE A 74 -17.07 -19.27 11.96
CA ILE A 74 -18.24 -19.21 12.86
C ILE A 74 -18.77 -17.79 13.09
N THR A 75 -17.92 -16.76 12.92
CA THR A 75 -18.31 -15.34 13.09
C THR A 75 -18.63 -14.64 11.77
N LEU A 76 -18.72 -15.38 10.66
CA LEU A 76 -18.94 -14.81 9.32
C LEU A 76 -20.28 -14.09 9.18
N GLU A 77 -21.31 -14.56 9.90
CA GLU A 77 -22.66 -13.99 9.87
C GLU A 77 -22.90 -12.92 10.95
N ASP A 78 -21.92 -12.66 11.81
CA ASP A 78 -22.06 -11.71 12.91
C ASP A 78 -22.33 -10.29 12.38
N GLY A 79 -23.41 -9.66 12.85
CA GLY A 79 -23.77 -8.28 12.49
C GLY A 79 -24.48 -8.11 11.14
N LEU A 80 -24.96 -9.20 10.52
CA LEU A 80 -25.78 -9.17 9.30
C LEU A 80 -27.30 -9.04 9.56
N GLU A 81 -27.72 -8.79 10.80
CA GLU A 81 -29.12 -8.45 11.16
C GLU A 81 -29.51 -6.99 10.85
#